data_AF-A0A0C3DS43-F1
#
_entry.id   AF-A0A0C3DS43-F1
#
_cell.length_a   1.000
_cell.length_b   1.000
_cell.length_c   1.000
_cell.angle_alpha   90.00
_cell.angle_beta   90.00
_cell.angle_gamma   90.00
#
_symmetry.space_group_name_H-M   'P 1'
#
loop_
_entity.id
_entity.type
_entity.pdbx_description
1 polymer ?
#
loop_
_entity_poly.entity_id
_entity_poly.type
_entity_poly.pdbx_seq_one_letter_code
_entity_poly.pdbx_strand_id
1 'polypeptide(L)'
;LQVAGDQWPIFLYANYTYDVEDPWNGLLQSGLLVSAFKHIFTSPSLVDQEPKATCSGNAQIHGMRSVTKASIAYVATQTCFALTSAQVFSRTNLVTDSECFYSSIVELLDDQDEMEEVDQLMMWWNRKIFPLYADPECFPSRDSVLAMIHQK
;
A
#
# COMPACT_ATOMS: atom_id res chain seq x y z
N LEU A 1 17.99 19.94 1.75
CA LEU A 1 16.65 20.43 1.42
C LEU A 1 15.72 19.82 2.46
N GLN A 2 15.19 20.64 3.36
CA GLN A 2 14.24 20.20 4.38
C GLN A 2 12.87 20.20 3.68
N VAL A 3 12.36 19.00 3.36
CA VAL A 3 11.01 18.84 2.79
C VAL A 3 10.08 18.69 3.98
N ALA A 4 9.04 19.52 4.04
CA ALA A 4 8.03 19.41 5.09
C ALA A 4 7.27 18.09 4.95
N GLY A 5 6.84 17.47 6.05
CA GLY A 5 6.25 16.11 6.04
C GLY A 5 4.95 15.99 5.26
N ASP A 6 4.28 17.12 5.01
CA ASP A 6 3.08 17.29 4.19
C ASP A 6 3.37 17.45 2.68
N GLN A 7 4.63 17.67 2.29
CA GLN A 7 5.06 17.68 0.90
C GLN A 7 5.42 16.27 0.46
N TRP A 8 4.42 15.56 -0.05
CA TRP A 8 4.59 14.18 -0.43
C TRP A 8 5.47 14.01 -1.68
N PRO A 9 6.45 13.09 -1.64
CA PRO A 9 7.39 12.90 -2.72
C PRO A 9 6.74 12.17 -3.90
N ILE A 10 7.16 12.53 -5.11
CA ILE A 10 6.58 12.01 -6.36
C ILE A 10 6.69 10.49 -6.51
N PHE A 11 7.59 9.83 -5.77
CA PHE A 11 7.72 8.37 -5.82
C PHE A 11 6.49 7.63 -5.29
N LEU A 12 5.58 8.30 -4.57
CA LEU A 12 4.33 7.68 -4.13
C LEU A 12 3.36 7.43 -5.29
N TYR A 13 3.45 8.24 -6.34
CA TYR A 13 2.50 8.22 -7.44
C TYR A 13 2.83 7.15 -8.47
N ALA A 14 1.78 6.55 -9.06
CA ALA A 14 1.90 5.69 -10.21
C ALA A 14 2.64 6.44 -11.34
N ASN A 15 3.57 5.74 -12.00
CA ASN A 15 4.44 6.31 -13.04
C ASN A 15 5.23 7.56 -12.63
N TYR A 16 5.29 7.89 -11.33
CA TYR A 16 5.95 9.09 -10.81
C TYR A 16 5.40 10.37 -11.42
N THR A 17 4.09 10.45 -11.62
CA THR A 17 3.38 11.60 -12.17
C THR A 17 2.32 12.10 -11.20
N TYR A 18 2.32 13.40 -10.91
CA TYR A 18 1.31 14.06 -10.09
C TYR A 18 0.30 14.78 -10.99
N ASP A 19 -0.99 14.52 -10.78
CA ASP A 19 -2.09 15.22 -11.44
C ASP A 19 -2.65 16.30 -10.50
N VAL A 20 -2.66 17.55 -10.96
CA VAL A 20 -3.09 18.70 -10.16
C VAL A 20 -4.61 18.78 -10.06
N GLU A 21 -5.32 18.27 -11.08
CA GLU A 21 -6.78 18.28 -11.14
C GLU A 21 -7.37 17.10 -10.35
N ASP A 22 -6.61 16.01 -10.22
CA ASP A 22 -6.96 14.82 -9.44
C ASP A 22 -5.76 14.32 -8.61
N PRO A 23 -5.55 14.85 -7.39
CA PRO A 23 -4.45 14.46 -6.52
C PRO A 23 -4.46 12.99 -6.08
N TRP A 24 -5.59 12.28 -6.19
CA TRP A 24 -5.68 10.86 -5.88
C TRP A 24 -5.19 9.96 -7.02
N ASN A 25 -5.09 10.51 -8.24
CA ASN A 25 -4.71 9.77 -9.42
C ASN A 25 -3.33 9.10 -9.24
N GLY A 26 -3.35 7.78 -9.04
CA GLY A 26 -2.16 6.97 -8.85
C GLY A 26 -1.45 7.17 -7.50
N LEU A 27 -2.02 7.93 -6.58
CA LEU A 27 -1.44 8.16 -5.26
C LEU A 27 -1.26 6.83 -4.50
N LEU A 28 -0.07 6.64 -3.90
CA LEU A 28 0.32 5.41 -3.20
C LEU A 28 0.26 4.13 -4.06
N GLN A 29 0.27 4.24 -5.39
CA GLN A 29 0.21 3.09 -6.31
C GLN A 29 1.49 2.90 -7.15
N SER A 30 2.60 3.52 -6.75
CA SER A 30 3.86 3.36 -7.50
C SER A 30 4.39 1.93 -7.49
N GLY A 31 5.02 1.52 -8.59
CA GLY A 31 5.66 0.20 -8.70
C GLY A 31 6.78 -0.01 -7.67
N LEU A 32 7.40 1.09 -7.21
CA LEU A 32 8.41 1.06 -6.16
C LEU A 32 7.80 0.64 -4.82
N LEU A 33 6.66 1.22 -4.44
CA LEU A 33 5.95 0.85 -3.21
C LEU A 33 5.50 -0.61 -3.25
N VAL A 34 4.95 -1.07 -4.38
CA VAL A 34 4.53 -2.48 -4.53
C VAL A 34 5.70 -3.43 -4.35
N SER A 35 6.86 -3.10 -4.94
CA SER A 35 8.08 -3.90 -4.82
C SER A 35 8.60 -3.90 -3.38
N ALA A 36 8.68 -2.74 -2.74
CA ALA A 36 9.10 -2.61 -1.35
C ALA A 36 8.17 -3.37 -0.39
N PHE A 37 6.85 -3.27 -0.58
CA PHE A 37 5.86 -4.02 0.20
C PHE A 37 6.12 -5.52 0.10
N LYS A 38 6.34 -6.02 -1.12
CA LYS A 38 6.65 -7.43 -1.34
C LYS A 38 7.95 -7.83 -0.66
N HIS A 39 9.01 -7.04 -0.73
CA HIS A 39 10.27 -7.37 -0.05
C HIS A 39 10.17 -7.33 1.48
N ILE A 40 9.36 -6.42 2.04
CA ILE A 40 9.21 -6.25 3.49
C ILE A 40 8.28 -7.30 4.09
N PHE A 41 7.10 -7.49 3.49
CA PHE A 41 6.03 -8.30 4.04
C PHE A 41 5.90 -9.66 3.37
N THR A 42 6.24 -9.81 2.09
CA THR A 42 6.18 -11.12 1.42
C THR A 42 7.56 -11.78 1.39
N SER A 43 7.62 -13.10 1.22
CA SER A 43 8.91 -13.78 1.06
C SER A 43 9.46 -13.49 -0.35
N PRO A 44 10.79 -13.35 -0.54
CA PRO A 44 11.40 -13.22 -1.87
C PRO A 44 10.95 -14.30 -2.87
N SER A 45 10.59 -15.49 -2.39
CA SER A 45 10.13 -16.62 -3.20
C SER A 45 8.78 -16.41 -3.92
N LEU A 46 8.06 -15.33 -3.62
CA LEU A 46 6.84 -14.92 -4.34
C LEU A 46 7.10 -13.83 -5.38
N VAL A 47 8.30 -13.25 -5.37
CA VAL A 47 8.75 -12.20 -6.29
C VAL A 47 9.55 -12.80 -7.44
N ASP A 48 10.34 -13.85 -7.18
CA ASP A 48 11.08 -14.61 -8.20
C ASP A 48 10.45 -16.01 -8.41
N GLN A 49 10.31 -16.43 -9.68
CA GLN A 49 9.84 -17.78 -10.04
C GLN A 49 10.82 -18.92 -9.68
N GLU A 50 11.93 -18.63 -8.97
CA GLU A 50 12.85 -19.65 -8.47
C GLU A 50 12.74 -19.81 -6.94
N PRO A 51 12.41 -21.02 -6.44
CA PRO A 51 12.22 -21.26 -5.03
C PRO A 51 13.58 -21.46 -4.34
N LYS A 52 14.12 -20.40 -3.74
CA LYS A 52 15.25 -20.49 -2.80
C LYS A 52 15.04 -19.64 -1.55
N ALA A 53 14.13 -20.06 -0.67
CA ALA A 53 14.23 -19.77 0.76
C ALA A 53 13.32 -20.67 1.60
N THR A 54 13.84 -21.14 2.74
CA THR A 54 13.21 -22.06 3.72
C THR A 54 12.38 -21.33 4.80
N CYS A 55 12.14 -20.02 4.65
CA CYS A 55 11.44 -19.21 5.64
C CYS A 55 10.17 -18.60 5.03
N SER A 56 9.04 -18.79 5.72
CA SER A 56 7.79 -18.10 5.43
C SER A 56 7.99 -16.58 5.46
N GLY A 57 7.33 -15.85 4.56
CA GLY A 57 7.41 -14.38 4.55
C GLY A 57 6.74 -13.79 5.80
N ASN A 58 7.12 -12.57 6.20
CA ASN A 58 6.58 -11.90 7.39
C ASN A 58 5.04 -11.87 7.42
N ALA A 59 4.38 -11.67 6.27
CA ALA A 59 2.93 -11.75 6.11
C ALA A 59 2.40 -13.13 6.47
N GLN A 60 3.04 -14.21 6.02
CA GLN A 60 2.63 -15.58 6.36
C GLN A 60 2.93 -15.91 7.82
N ILE A 61 4.07 -15.46 8.36
CA ILE A 61 4.45 -15.63 9.78
C ILE A 61 3.41 -14.97 10.69
N HIS A 62 2.95 -13.77 10.34
CA HIS A 62 1.98 -13.00 11.12
C HIS A 62 0.53 -13.21 10.68
N GLY A 63 0.26 -14.11 9.73
CA GLY A 63 -1.09 -14.41 9.24
C GLY A 63 -1.79 -13.24 8.56
N MET A 64 -1.04 -12.29 7.99
CA MET A 64 -1.56 -11.15 7.23
C MET A 64 -2.22 -11.65 5.95
N ARG A 65 -3.54 -11.46 5.85
CA ARG A 65 -4.37 -11.87 4.69
C ARG A 65 -4.83 -10.70 3.83
N SER A 66 -4.61 -9.48 4.32
CA SER A 66 -4.96 -8.25 3.63
C SER A 66 -3.92 -7.17 3.93
N VAL A 67 -3.77 -6.25 2.98
CA VAL A 67 -3.02 -5.01 3.17
C VAL A 67 -3.79 -4.13 4.16
N THR A 68 -3.08 -3.42 5.04
CA THR A 68 -3.64 -2.44 5.97
C THR A 68 -3.14 -1.03 5.63
N LYS A 69 -3.92 0.01 5.96
CA LYS A 69 -3.53 1.42 5.78
C LYS A 69 -2.16 1.71 6.42
N ALA A 70 -1.98 1.26 7.66
CA ALA A 70 -0.71 1.35 8.40
C ALA A 70 0.46 0.64 7.68
N SER A 71 0.23 -0.52 7.04
CA SER A 71 1.28 -1.20 6.28
C SER A 71 1.68 -0.44 5.01
N ILE A 72 0.75 0.23 4.34
CA ILE A 72 1.05 1.10 3.19
C ILE A 72 1.90 2.29 3.64
N ALA A 73 1.45 3.00 4.68
CA ALA A 73 2.18 4.13 5.26
C ALA A 73 3.59 3.71 5.70
N TYR A 74 3.72 2.54 6.34
CA TYR A 74 5.01 2.02 6.76
C TYR A 74 5.96 1.79 5.57
N VAL A 75 5.48 1.15 4.49
CA VAL A 75 6.29 0.91 3.28
C VAL A 75 6.68 2.21 2.61
N ALA A 76 5.77 3.18 2.54
CA ALA A 76 6.07 4.51 2.02
C ALA A 76 7.20 5.17 2.82
N THR A 77 7.13 5.13 4.15
CA THR A 77 8.16 5.69 5.02
C THR A 77 9.51 4.96 4.87
N GLN A 78 9.51 3.62 4.82
CA GLN A 78 10.74 2.84 4.60
C GLN A 78 11.37 3.15 3.23
N THR A 79 10.54 3.28 2.19
CA THR A 79 10.99 3.63 0.84
C THR A 79 11.56 5.05 0.81
N CYS A 80 10.88 6.02 1.44
CA CYS A 80 11.35 7.40 1.56
C CYS A 80 12.74 7.46 2.21
N PHE A 81 12.91 6.72 3.31
CA PHE A 81 14.19 6.62 4.01
C PHE A 81 15.26 5.99 3.13
N ALA A 82 14.97 4.88 2.45
CA ALA A 82 15.91 4.19 1.57
C ALA A 82 16.37 5.05 0.38
N LEU A 83 15.52 5.98 -0.08
CA LEU A 83 15.85 6.94 -1.15
C LEU A 83 16.61 8.16 -0.64
N THR A 84 16.63 8.39 0.67
CA THR A 84 17.35 9.50 1.29
C THR A 84 18.80 9.09 1.55
N SER A 85 19.75 10.03 1.46
CA SER A 85 21.15 9.79 1.83
C SER A 85 21.38 9.68 3.35
N ALA A 86 20.33 9.55 4.14
CA ALA A 86 20.38 9.54 5.59
C ALA A 86 20.89 8.17 6.07
N GLN A 87 21.95 8.16 6.85
CA GLN A 87 22.56 6.91 7.35
C GLN A 87 21.80 6.29 8.54
N VAL A 88 20.90 7.03 9.18
CA VAL A 88 20.22 6.59 10.41
C VAL A 88 18.72 6.89 10.33
N PHE A 89 17.91 5.84 10.48
CA PHE A 89 16.47 5.96 10.71
C PHE A 89 16.26 6.39 12.16
N SER A 90 15.96 7.67 12.37
CA SER A 90 15.70 8.22 13.70
C SER A 90 14.37 8.94 13.70
N ARG A 91 13.56 8.70 14.74
CA ARG A 91 12.28 9.41 14.96
C ARG A 91 12.47 10.93 15.04
N THR A 92 13.65 11.38 15.45
CA THR A 92 13.96 12.80 15.70
C THR A 92 14.84 13.42 14.62
N ASN A 93 15.11 12.71 13.52
CA ASN A 93 15.94 13.26 12.45
C ASN A 93 15.17 14.35 11.69
N LEU A 94 15.40 15.60 12.05
CA LEU A 94 14.90 16.81 11.38
C LEU A 94 15.21 16.89 9.87
N VAL A 95 16.06 15.98 9.36
CA VAL A 95 16.43 15.86 7.94
C VAL A 95 15.36 15.11 7.13
N THR A 96 14.61 14.20 7.76
CA THR A 96 13.52 13.43 7.15
C THR A 96 12.52 13.20 8.26
N ASP A 97 11.48 14.05 8.34
CA ASP A 97 10.42 13.93 9.36
C ASP A 97 9.55 12.69 9.08
N SER A 98 10.13 11.51 9.31
CA SER A 98 9.54 10.22 8.97
C SER A 98 8.29 9.92 9.79
N GLU A 99 8.20 10.50 10.99
CA GLU A 99 7.03 10.38 11.86
C GLU A 99 5.88 11.23 11.29
N CYS A 100 6.10 12.51 10.98
CA CYS A 100 5.09 13.33 10.32
C CYS A 100 4.68 12.76 8.95
N PHE A 101 5.64 12.25 8.17
CA PHE A 101 5.34 11.62 6.89
C PHE A 101 4.46 10.37 7.04
N TYR A 102 4.78 9.48 7.99
CA TYR A 102 3.94 8.33 8.29
C TYR A 102 2.54 8.77 8.76
N SER A 103 2.48 9.67 9.73
CA SER A 103 1.24 10.12 10.34
C SER A 103 0.35 10.82 9.33
N SER A 104 0.89 11.69 8.47
CA SER A 104 0.11 12.36 7.42
C SER A 104 -0.52 11.37 6.44
N ILE A 105 0.19 10.30 6.05
CA ILE A 105 -0.40 9.26 5.20
C ILE A 105 -1.52 8.52 5.93
N VAL A 106 -1.32 8.14 7.19
CA VAL A 106 -2.37 7.47 7.97
C VAL A 106 -3.58 8.38 8.17
N GLU A 107 -3.35 9.66 8.47
CA GLU A 107 -4.40 10.67 8.62
C GLU A 107 -5.24 10.80 7.35
N LEU A 108 -4.62 10.91 6.16
CA LEU A 108 -5.36 10.89 4.89
C LEU A 108 -6.16 9.59 4.73
N LEU A 109 -5.53 8.44 5.00
CA LEU A 109 -6.18 7.15 4.80
C LEU A 109 -7.31 6.89 5.81
N ASP A 110 -7.33 7.55 6.96
CA ASP A 110 -8.37 7.46 7.98
C ASP A 110 -9.40 8.60 7.90
N ASP A 111 -9.25 9.53 6.97
CA ASP A 111 -10.22 10.58 6.70
C ASP A 111 -11.55 9.97 6.19
N GLN A 112 -12.66 10.41 6.78
CA GLN A 112 -13.99 9.93 6.41
C GLN A 112 -14.46 10.54 5.09
N ASP A 113 -13.99 11.73 4.75
CA ASP A 113 -14.37 12.44 3.53
C ASP A 113 -13.73 11.79 2.29
N GLU A 114 -12.63 11.05 2.46
CA GLU A 114 -11.85 10.39 1.41
C GLU A 114 -12.08 8.86 1.34
N MET A 115 -13.13 8.37 2.01
CA MET A 115 -13.35 6.94 2.21
C MET A 115 -13.54 6.17 0.89
N GLU A 116 -14.16 6.78 -0.13
CA GLU A 116 -14.41 6.13 -1.42
C GLU A 116 -13.11 5.84 -2.17
N GLU A 117 -12.19 6.79 -2.21
CA GLU A 117 -10.87 6.70 -2.81
C GLU A 117 -9.98 5.74 -2.02
N VAL A 118 -10.04 5.80 -0.69
CA VAL A 118 -9.32 4.87 0.19
C VAL A 118 -9.79 3.44 -0.04
N ASP A 119 -11.09 3.18 -0.15
CA ASP A 119 -11.61 1.84 -0.41
C ASP A 119 -11.14 1.30 -1.77
N GLN A 120 -11.14 2.15 -2.81
CA GLN A 120 -10.59 1.80 -4.12
C GLN A 120 -9.10 1.47 -4.05
N LEU A 121 -8.32 2.28 -3.33
CA LEU A 121 -6.89 2.04 -3.09
C LEU A 121 -6.68 0.70 -2.36
N MET A 122 -7.46 0.43 -1.31
CA MET A 122 -7.35 -0.81 -0.52
C MET A 122 -7.73 -2.04 -1.36
N MET A 123 -8.77 -1.95 -2.19
CA MET A 123 -9.14 -3.00 -3.14
C MET A 123 -8.01 -3.26 -4.14
N TRP A 124 -7.42 -2.21 -4.70
CA TRP A 124 -6.29 -2.31 -5.62
C TRP A 124 -5.08 -3.00 -4.98
N TRP A 125 -4.69 -2.59 -3.77
CA TRP A 125 -3.57 -3.17 -3.04
C TRP A 125 -3.79 -4.65 -2.70
N ASN A 126 -4.98 -5.01 -2.22
CA ASN A 126 -5.31 -6.40 -1.90
C ASN A 126 -5.30 -7.29 -3.15
N ARG A 127 -5.81 -6.80 -4.30
CA ARG A 127 -5.73 -7.51 -5.59
C ARG A 127 -4.27 -7.73 -6.03
N LYS A 128 -3.36 -6.80 -5.75
CA LYS A 128 -1.94 -6.88 -6.15
C LYS A 128 -1.09 -7.77 -5.24
N ILE A 129 -1.33 -7.74 -3.92
CA ILE A 129 -0.49 -8.42 -2.93
C ILE A 129 -1.07 -9.78 -2.53
N PHE A 130 -2.40 -9.87 -2.39
CA PHE A 130 -3.11 -11.05 -1.90
C PHE A 130 -4.20 -11.50 -2.88
N PRO A 131 -3.84 -11.86 -4.14
CA PRO A 131 -4.82 -12.21 -5.17
C PRO A 131 -5.69 -13.43 -4.83
N LEU A 132 -5.23 -14.31 -3.92
CA LEU A 132 -5.98 -15.47 -3.46
C LEU A 132 -7.07 -15.13 -2.42
N TYR A 133 -6.99 -13.95 -1.81
CA TYR A 133 -7.92 -13.45 -0.79
C TYR A 133 -8.71 -12.23 -1.24
N ALA A 134 -8.27 -11.56 -2.30
CA ALA A 134 -9.07 -10.59 -3.01
C ALA A 134 -10.24 -11.34 -3.64
N ASP A 135 -11.44 -11.15 -3.12
CA ASP A 135 -12.66 -11.75 -3.66
C ASP A 135 -12.68 -11.41 -5.17
N PRO A 136 -12.63 -12.40 -6.08
CA PRO A 136 -12.96 -12.12 -7.47
C PRO A 136 -14.36 -11.56 -7.39
N GLU A 137 -14.60 -10.35 -7.91
CA GLU A 137 -15.92 -9.70 -7.86
C GLU A 137 -16.99 -10.77 -7.97
N CYS A 138 -17.62 -11.06 -6.84
CA CYS A 138 -18.62 -12.10 -6.76
C CYS A 138 -19.84 -11.50 -7.41
N PHE A 139 -19.79 -11.35 -8.74
CA PHE A 139 -20.98 -11.37 -9.55
C PHE A 139 -21.64 -12.68 -9.15
N PRO A 140 -22.79 -12.64 -8.45
CA PRO A 140 -23.53 -13.87 -8.25
C PRO A 140 -23.66 -14.46 -9.66
N SER A 141 -23.20 -15.71 -9.84
CA SER A 141 -23.56 -16.44 -11.06
C SER A 141 -25.07 -16.25 -11.24
N ARG A 142 -25.55 -16.10 -12.48
CA ARG A 142 -26.98 -15.83 -12.74
C ARG A 142 -27.92 -16.83 -12.05
N ASP A 143 -27.39 -17.96 -11.61
CA ASP A 143 -28.08 -19.05 -10.92
C ASP A 143 -27.80 -19.12 -9.39
N SER A 144 -27.12 -18.12 -8.82
CA SER A 144 -26.88 -18.05 -7.38
C SER A 144 -28.14 -17.64 -6.64
N VAL A 145 -28.43 -18.33 -5.55
CA VAL A 145 -29.56 -18.08 -4.64
C VAL A 145 -29.63 -16.61 -4.21
N LEU A 146 -28.50 -15.91 -4.10
CA LEU A 146 -28.44 -14.48 -3.77
C LEU A 146 -29.09 -13.59 -4.85
N ALA A 147 -28.91 -13.89 -6.14
CA ALA A 147 -29.55 -13.13 -7.22
C ALA A 147 -31.08 -13.31 -7.23
N MET A 148 -31.57 -14.47 -6.79
CA MET A 148 -33.00 -14.76 -6.70
C MET A 148 -33.68 -14.09 -5.50
N ILE A 149 -32.95 -13.88 -4.39
CA ILE A 149 -33.50 -13.25 -3.18
C ILE A 149 -33.75 -11.75 -3.38
N HIS A 150 -32.90 -11.07 -4.15
CA HIS A 150 -33.02 -9.63 -4.43
C HIS A 150 -34.11 -9.28 -5.47
N GLN A 151 -34.78 -10.30 -6.03
CA GLN A 151 -35.80 -10.13 -7.08
C GLN A 151 -37.25 -10.19 -6.55
N LYS A 152 -37.45 -10.11 -5.24
CA LYS A 152 -38.76 -10.24 -4.59
C LYS A 152 -39.19 -9.00 -3.83
#